data_AF-A0A950Y5J6-F1
#
_entry.id   AF-A0A950Y5J6-F1
#
_cell.length_a   1.000
_cell.length_b   1.000
_cell.length_c   1.000
_cell.angle_alpha   90.00
_cell.angle_beta   90.00
_cell.angle_gamma   90.00
#
_symmetry.space_group_name_H-M   'P 1'
#
loop_
_entity.id
_entity.type
_entity.pdbx_description
1 polymer ?
#
loop_
_entity_poly.entity_id
_entity_poly.type
_entity_poly.pdbx_seq_one_letter_code
_entity_poly.pdbx_strand_id
1 'polypeptide(L)'
;MIADGSLVSYGAFTNLIHQEGQPTHGTWMTATSEGNILKALETVYAHPGSTNARVEGDSKHWDYLLVSRIYNQRPGKSNDGYLAGDQWYVKPGQMQAYTQLVKSQLVPVMEKLIADGAVNAYGMATEDFHTGKMGLVTFYFTTPDATSFDKASKAMDAMFDASPSLNAAFRSMVDSEGHIDFLDRLRYMNSK
;
A
#
# COMPACT_ATOMS: atom_id res chain seq x y z
N MET A 1 3.54 20.86 2.53
CA MET A 1 3.57 19.57 1.79
C MET A 1 2.17 19.14 1.36
N ILE A 2 1.20 18.84 2.24
CA ILE A 2 -0.21 18.65 1.79
C ILE A 2 -0.87 19.98 1.43
N ALA A 3 -0.72 20.99 2.29
CA ALA A 3 -1.37 22.30 2.12
C ALA A 3 -0.93 23.04 0.85
N ASP A 4 0.34 22.89 0.46
CA ASP A 4 0.90 23.48 -0.77
C ASP A 4 0.69 22.60 -2.02
N GLY A 5 0.00 21.45 -1.88
CA GLY A 5 -0.30 20.54 -2.97
C GLY A 5 0.86 19.68 -3.48
N SER A 6 2.02 19.72 -2.81
CA SER A 6 3.16 18.87 -3.21
C SER A 6 2.87 17.39 -2.95
N LEU A 7 2.24 17.07 -1.81
CA LEU A 7 1.82 15.71 -1.47
C LEU A 7 0.30 15.55 -1.61
N VAL A 8 -0.12 14.32 -1.87
CA VAL A 8 -1.51 13.86 -1.91
C VAL A 8 -1.88 13.14 -0.62
N SER A 9 -0.98 12.31 -0.10
CA SER A 9 -1.13 11.64 1.19
C SER A 9 0.23 11.42 1.85
N TYR A 10 0.27 11.29 3.16
CA TYR A 10 1.43 10.79 3.89
C TYR A 10 0.98 10.16 5.21
N GLY A 11 1.83 9.31 5.78
CA GLY A 11 1.55 8.71 7.07
C GLY A 11 2.70 7.86 7.63
N ALA A 12 2.41 7.27 8.78
CA ALA A 12 3.29 6.31 9.44
C ALA A 12 2.47 5.16 10.03
N PHE A 13 3.07 3.98 10.11
CA PHE A 13 2.45 2.78 10.64
C PHE A 13 3.42 1.96 11.49
N THR A 14 2.85 1.08 12.31
CA THR A 14 3.57 0.06 13.08
C THR A 14 2.99 -1.30 12.72
N ASN A 15 3.85 -2.26 12.42
CA ASN A 15 3.44 -3.63 12.09
C ASN A 15 2.82 -4.30 13.32
N LEU A 16 1.70 -5.00 13.15
CA LEU A 16 1.03 -5.73 14.22
C LEU A 16 1.46 -7.19 14.32
N ILE A 17 2.12 -7.71 13.27
CA ILE A 17 2.59 -9.10 13.15
C ILE A 17 4.10 -9.08 12.97
N HIS A 18 4.83 -9.04 14.08
CA HIS A 18 6.29 -8.97 14.06
C HIS A 18 6.94 -10.30 13.68
N GLN A 19 7.96 -10.21 12.83
CA GLN A 19 8.87 -11.31 12.52
C GLN A 19 10.31 -10.86 12.78
N GLU A 20 11.15 -11.79 13.21
CA GLU A 20 12.55 -11.50 13.50
C GLU A 20 13.26 -10.97 12.25
N GLY A 21 13.94 -9.82 12.38
CA GLY A 21 14.71 -9.22 11.31
C GLY A 21 13.89 -8.54 10.21
N GLN A 22 12.56 -8.43 10.35
CA GLN A 22 11.65 -7.76 9.41
C GLN A 22 11.27 -6.34 9.88
N PRO A 23 10.77 -5.45 8.99
CA PRO A 23 10.31 -4.12 9.37
C PRO A 23 9.24 -4.15 10.47
N THR A 24 9.41 -3.29 11.47
CA THR A 24 8.43 -3.08 12.55
C THR A 24 7.65 -1.78 12.39
N HIS A 25 8.16 -0.85 11.60
CA HIS A 25 7.61 0.48 11.38
C HIS A 25 7.82 0.87 9.93
N GLY A 26 6.99 1.78 9.44
CA GLY A 26 7.15 2.38 8.13
C GLY A 26 6.53 3.76 8.04
N THR A 27 7.01 4.53 7.08
CA THR A 27 6.44 5.81 6.68
C THR A 27 6.23 5.83 5.19
N TRP A 28 5.22 6.56 4.73
CA TRP A 28 5.01 6.74 3.30
C TRP A 28 4.60 8.17 2.98
N MET A 29 4.79 8.55 1.73
CA MET A 29 4.22 9.75 1.12
C MET A 29 3.83 9.45 -0.32
N THR A 30 2.77 10.09 -0.80
CA THR A 30 2.32 10.00 -2.18
C THR A 30 2.23 11.39 -2.78
N ALA A 31 2.50 11.49 -4.07
CA ALA A 31 2.38 12.71 -4.85
C ALA A 31 1.92 12.39 -6.27
N THR A 32 1.51 13.41 -7.03
CA THR A 32 1.14 13.27 -8.44
C THR A 32 2.34 13.32 -9.39
N SER A 33 3.56 13.51 -8.88
CA SER A 33 4.81 13.48 -9.65
C SER A 33 6.00 13.04 -8.79
N GLU A 34 6.98 12.38 -9.40
CA GLU A 34 8.26 12.06 -8.75
C GLU A 34 8.98 13.33 -8.27
N GLY A 35 8.95 14.41 -9.05
CA GLY A 35 9.56 15.69 -8.65
C GLY A 35 9.01 16.23 -7.34
N ASN A 36 7.72 16.02 -7.06
CA ASN A 36 7.14 16.40 -5.77
C ASN A 36 7.57 15.46 -4.63
N ILE A 37 7.80 14.17 -4.91
CA ILE A 37 8.40 13.25 -3.93
C ILE A 37 9.83 13.71 -3.60
N LEU A 38 10.65 14.00 -4.61
CA LEU A 38 12.02 14.46 -4.40
C LEU A 38 12.08 15.76 -3.59
N LYS A 39 11.21 16.73 -3.89
CA LYS A 39 11.07 17.96 -3.11
C LYS A 39 10.68 17.70 -1.65
N ALA A 40 9.82 16.70 -1.41
CA ALA A 40 9.46 16.30 -0.05
C ALA A 40 10.65 15.67 0.69
N LEU A 41 11.41 14.81 0.02
CA LEU A 41 12.63 14.23 0.56
C LEU A 41 13.70 15.29 0.87
N GLU A 42 13.89 16.29 0.01
CA GLU A 42 14.77 17.43 0.30
C GLU A 42 14.37 18.16 1.60
N THR A 43 13.06 18.32 1.82
CA THR A 43 12.55 18.93 3.06
C THR A 43 12.85 18.07 4.28
N VAL A 44 12.74 16.73 4.14
CA VAL A 44 13.10 15.78 5.20
C VAL A 44 14.61 15.86 5.48
N TYR A 45 15.46 15.80 4.46
CA TYR A 45 16.92 15.84 4.61
C TYR A 45 17.45 17.16 5.16
N ALA A 46 16.74 18.27 4.94
CA ALA A 46 17.07 19.56 5.54
C ALA A 46 16.76 19.63 7.05
N HIS A 47 15.95 18.72 7.58
CA HIS A 47 15.59 18.71 9.00
C HIS A 47 16.76 18.23 9.87
N PRO A 48 17.20 18.99 10.89
CA PRO A 48 18.28 18.55 11.77
C PRO A 48 17.96 17.20 12.40
N GLY A 49 18.85 16.22 12.18
CA GLY A 49 18.71 14.87 12.73
C GLY A 49 18.06 13.85 11.80
N SER A 50 17.52 14.21 10.63
CA SER A 50 16.98 13.23 9.69
C SER A 50 18.06 12.39 9.00
N THR A 51 19.21 12.99 8.70
CA THR A 51 20.33 12.31 8.01
C THR A 51 21.39 11.75 8.96
N ASN A 52 21.32 12.09 10.24
CA ASN A 52 22.27 11.67 11.27
C ASN A 52 21.61 10.86 12.38
N ALA A 53 20.32 10.54 12.25
CA ALA A 53 19.64 9.70 13.23
C ALA A 53 20.28 8.32 13.20
N ARG A 54 20.73 7.87 14.39
CA ARG A 54 21.33 6.56 14.57
C ARG A 54 20.43 5.43 14.08
N VAL A 55 19.11 5.62 14.12
CA VAL A 55 18.14 4.64 13.61
C VAL A 55 18.33 4.37 12.12
N GLU A 56 18.69 5.36 11.30
CA GLU A 56 18.90 5.19 9.85
C GLU A 56 20.18 4.40 9.56
N GLY A 57 21.25 4.65 10.32
CA GLY A 57 22.53 3.96 10.15
C GLY A 57 22.61 2.58 10.79
N ASP A 58 21.92 2.36 11.90
CA ASP A 58 22.00 1.13 12.70
C ASP A 58 20.85 0.14 12.42
N SER A 59 19.77 0.58 11.78
CA SER A 59 18.62 -0.29 11.48
C SER A 59 18.64 -0.77 10.04
N LYS A 60 18.21 -2.02 9.84
CA LYS A 60 17.83 -2.49 8.51
C LYS A 60 16.58 -1.74 8.05
N HIS A 61 16.63 -1.18 6.85
CA HIS A 61 15.52 -0.50 6.21
C HIS A 61 15.41 -0.92 4.75
N TRP A 62 14.22 -0.73 4.19
CA TRP A 62 13.90 -0.97 2.79
C TRP A 62 13.07 0.19 2.28
N ASP A 63 13.58 0.86 1.26
CA ASP A 63 12.92 1.99 0.63
C ASP A 63 12.48 1.62 -0.78
N TYR A 64 11.28 2.05 -1.14
CA TYR A 64 10.70 1.80 -2.44
C TYR A 64 10.23 3.10 -3.07
N LEU A 65 10.55 3.31 -4.35
CA LEU A 65 9.85 4.27 -5.18
C LEU A 65 8.84 3.53 -6.04
N LEU A 66 7.56 3.75 -5.73
CA LEU A 66 6.44 3.01 -6.33
C LEU A 66 5.53 3.93 -7.14
N VAL A 67 4.84 3.37 -8.12
CA VAL A 67 3.77 4.01 -8.87
C VAL A 67 2.47 3.23 -8.70
N SER A 68 1.38 3.94 -8.40
CA SER A 68 0.02 3.38 -8.41
C SER A 68 -0.76 3.95 -9.59
N ARG A 69 -1.31 3.08 -10.43
CA ARG A 69 -2.21 3.46 -11.55
C ARG A 69 -3.65 3.02 -11.34
N ILE A 70 -3.88 2.25 -10.28
CA ILE A 70 -5.18 1.81 -9.78
C ILE A 70 -5.16 2.18 -8.30
N TYR A 71 -5.92 3.22 -7.95
CA TYR A 71 -6.03 3.71 -6.59
C TYR A 71 -7.27 4.59 -6.47
N ASN A 72 -7.79 4.70 -5.25
CA ASN A 72 -8.71 5.75 -4.87
C ASN A 72 -8.58 6.03 -3.37
N GLN A 73 -8.96 7.23 -2.94
CA GLN A 73 -8.91 7.62 -1.55
C GLN A 73 -9.97 8.67 -1.21
N ARG A 74 -10.31 8.72 0.08
CA ARG A 74 -11.10 9.78 0.68
C ARG A 74 -10.17 10.80 1.33
N PRO A 75 -10.49 12.11 1.23
CA PRO A 75 -9.83 13.11 2.03
C PRO A 75 -10.08 12.85 3.51
N GLY A 76 -9.09 13.06 4.36
CA GLY A 76 -9.25 12.91 5.79
C GLY A 76 -7.97 12.61 6.56
N LYS A 77 -8.14 12.47 7.88
CA LYS A 77 -7.07 12.06 8.80
C LYS A 77 -7.46 10.77 9.49
N SER A 78 -6.47 9.94 9.78
CA SER A 78 -6.62 8.77 10.65
C SER A 78 -5.45 8.72 11.63
N ASN A 79 -5.71 8.48 12.91
CA ASN A 79 -4.68 8.25 13.93
C ASN A 79 -4.73 6.84 14.51
N ASP A 80 -5.78 6.09 14.15
CA ASP A 80 -6.20 4.87 14.85
C ASP A 80 -6.76 3.80 13.91
N GLY A 81 -6.56 3.98 12.61
CA GLY A 81 -6.98 3.02 11.60
C GLY A 81 -6.00 1.88 11.38
N TYR A 82 -6.25 1.11 10.35
CA TYR A 82 -5.40 0.00 9.93
C TYR A 82 -4.98 0.19 8.48
N LEU A 83 -3.76 -0.26 8.18
CA LEU A 83 -3.25 -0.47 6.83
C LEU A 83 -3.07 -1.99 6.68
N ALA A 84 -3.55 -2.55 5.57
CA ALA A 84 -3.39 -3.96 5.30
C ALA A 84 -3.31 -4.22 3.81
N GLY A 85 -2.84 -5.40 3.46
CA GLY A 85 -2.76 -5.84 2.08
C GLY A 85 -1.74 -6.95 1.91
N ASP A 86 -1.28 -7.07 0.68
CA ASP A 86 -0.42 -8.16 0.26
C ASP A 86 0.60 -7.68 -0.78
N GLN A 87 1.67 -8.46 -0.90
CA GLN A 87 2.69 -8.32 -1.92
C GLN A 87 2.83 -9.63 -2.69
N TRP A 88 2.98 -9.50 -4.00
CA TRP A 88 3.19 -10.62 -4.91
C TRP A 88 4.22 -10.26 -5.98
N TYR A 89 4.81 -11.29 -6.58
CA TYR A 89 5.55 -11.14 -7.83
C TYR A 89 4.72 -11.64 -9.00
N VAL A 90 4.32 -10.75 -9.89
CA VAL A 90 3.66 -11.11 -11.15
C VAL A 90 4.69 -11.73 -12.09
N LYS A 91 4.36 -12.88 -12.67
CA LYS A 91 5.23 -13.61 -13.60
C LYS A 91 5.55 -12.77 -14.84
N PRO A 92 6.72 -12.97 -15.47
CA PRO A 92 7.07 -12.31 -16.72
C PRO A 92 5.97 -12.44 -17.77
N GLY A 93 5.61 -11.31 -18.41
CA GLY A 93 4.55 -11.26 -19.43
C GLY A 93 3.12 -11.25 -18.91
N GLN A 94 2.87 -11.42 -17.60
CA GLN A 94 1.51 -11.51 -17.04
C GLN A 94 0.94 -10.18 -16.51
N MET A 95 1.74 -9.11 -16.43
CA MET A 95 1.34 -7.85 -15.79
C MET A 95 0.07 -7.23 -16.41
N GLN A 96 -0.09 -7.30 -17.74
CA GLN A 96 -1.28 -6.78 -18.39
C GLN A 96 -2.55 -7.56 -18.02
N ALA A 97 -2.48 -8.90 -18.06
CA ALA A 97 -3.60 -9.77 -17.70
C ALA A 97 -3.95 -9.62 -16.22
N TYR A 98 -2.94 -9.56 -15.36
CA TYR A 98 -3.07 -9.29 -13.93
C TYR A 98 -3.80 -7.97 -13.66
N THR A 99 -3.35 -6.89 -14.31
CA THR A 99 -3.96 -5.56 -14.19
C THR A 99 -5.42 -5.55 -14.64
N GLN A 100 -5.74 -6.26 -15.73
CA GLN A 100 -7.13 -6.38 -16.22
C GLN A 100 -8.02 -7.15 -15.25
N LEU A 101 -7.50 -8.24 -14.67
CA LEU A 101 -8.22 -9.01 -13.66
C LEU A 101 -8.53 -8.14 -12.43
N VAL A 102 -7.52 -7.44 -11.90
CA VAL A 102 -7.69 -6.51 -10.77
C VAL A 102 -8.74 -5.44 -11.08
N LYS A 103 -8.66 -4.80 -12.25
CA LYS A 103 -9.64 -3.77 -12.65
C LYS A 103 -11.07 -4.31 -12.74
N SER A 104 -11.24 -5.54 -13.19
CA SER A 104 -12.57 -6.12 -13.40
C SER A 104 -13.19 -6.70 -12.13
N GLN A 105 -12.38 -7.23 -11.21
CA GLN A 105 -12.85 -7.97 -10.04
C GLN A 105 -12.68 -7.17 -8.75
N LEU A 106 -11.48 -6.67 -8.49
CA LEU A 106 -11.13 -6.03 -7.21
C LEU A 106 -11.58 -4.57 -7.13
N VAL A 107 -11.35 -3.79 -8.19
CA VAL A 107 -11.67 -2.35 -8.18
C VAL A 107 -13.14 -2.07 -7.83
N PRO A 108 -14.15 -2.77 -8.41
CA PRO A 108 -15.56 -2.53 -8.04
C PRO A 108 -15.85 -2.75 -6.55
N VAL A 109 -15.21 -3.75 -5.93
CA VAL A 109 -15.36 -4.03 -4.50
C VAL A 109 -14.77 -2.89 -3.67
N MET A 110 -13.56 -2.46 -4.01
CA MET A 110 -12.87 -1.38 -3.29
C MET A 110 -13.57 -0.02 -3.44
N GLU A 111 -14.06 0.31 -4.64
CA GLU A 111 -14.85 1.52 -4.88
C GLU A 111 -16.13 1.54 -4.04
N LYS A 112 -16.81 0.39 -3.92
CA LYS A 112 -17.97 0.27 -3.03
C LYS A 112 -17.58 0.47 -1.57
N LEU A 113 -16.46 -0.11 -1.12
CA LEU A 113 -16.00 0.04 0.27
C LEU A 113 -15.59 1.48 0.61
N ILE A 114 -15.01 2.22 -0.35
CA ILE A 114 -14.74 3.65 -0.26
C ILE A 114 -16.05 4.43 -0.10
N ALA A 115 -17.03 4.18 -0.97
CA ALA A 115 -18.33 4.84 -0.94
C ALA A 115 -19.09 4.59 0.37
N ASP A 116 -19.04 3.36 0.87
CA ASP A 116 -19.63 2.97 2.15
C ASP A 116 -18.86 3.49 3.38
N GLY A 117 -17.66 4.04 3.21
CA GLY A 117 -16.80 4.54 4.29
C GLY A 117 -16.08 3.47 5.11
N ALA A 118 -16.09 2.22 4.65
CA ALA A 118 -15.35 1.13 5.29
C ALA A 118 -13.84 1.19 4.96
N VAL A 119 -13.51 1.74 3.80
CA VAL A 119 -12.12 1.95 3.36
C VAL A 119 -11.88 3.45 3.22
N ASN A 120 -10.72 3.92 3.67
CA ASN A 120 -10.27 5.30 3.50
C ASN A 120 -9.48 5.47 2.20
N ALA A 121 -8.59 4.52 1.88
CA ALA A 121 -7.80 4.51 0.66
C ALA A 121 -7.50 3.08 0.24
N TYR A 122 -7.31 2.87 -1.06
CA TYR A 122 -6.72 1.65 -1.59
C TYR A 122 -5.80 1.96 -2.76
N GLY A 123 -4.88 1.05 -3.05
CA GLY A 123 -4.05 1.16 -4.23
C GLY A 123 -3.37 -0.14 -4.58
N MET A 124 -2.91 -0.18 -5.82
CA MET A 124 -2.02 -1.21 -6.32
C MET A 124 -0.76 -0.56 -6.85
N ALA A 125 0.33 -0.77 -6.12
CA ALA A 125 1.61 -0.15 -6.34
C ALA A 125 2.58 -1.13 -7.02
N THR A 126 3.30 -0.65 -8.03
CA THR A 126 4.41 -1.36 -8.68
C THR A 126 5.69 -0.56 -8.52
N GLU A 127 6.83 -1.23 -8.47
CA GLU A 127 8.14 -0.54 -8.47
C GLU A 127 8.31 0.30 -9.74
N ASP A 128 8.69 1.56 -9.56
CA ASP A 128 9.15 2.41 -10.65
C ASP A 128 10.66 2.24 -10.82
N PHE A 129 11.39 2.21 -9.70
CA PHE A 129 12.79 1.79 -9.61
C PHE A 129 12.88 0.42 -8.94
N HIS A 130 13.46 -0.54 -9.63
CA HIS A 130 13.51 -1.93 -9.21
C HIS A 130 14.82 -2.21 -8.48
N THR A 131 14.75 -2.62 -7.22
CA THR A 131 15.94 -2.97 -6.41
C THR A 131 16.08 -4.46 -6.15
N GLY A 132 15.07 -5.25 -6.55
CA GLY A 132 15.03 -6.69 -6.38
C GLY A 132 14.43 -7.42 -7.58
N LYS A 133 13.76 -8.55 -7.30
CA LYS A 133 13.07 -9.34 -8.32
C LYS A 133 11.97 -8.50 -8.98
N MET A 134 11.99 -8.43 -10.31
CA MET A 134 10.98 -7.68 -11.06
C MET A 134 9.58 -8.29 -10.91
N GLY A 135 8.57 -7.45 -11.10
CA GLY A 135 7.17 -7.84 -11.06
C GLY A 135 6.53 -7.69 -9.68
N LEU A 136 7.20 -7.05 -8.71
CA LEU A 136 6.61 -6.73 -7.42
C LEU A 136 5.35 -5.87 -7.61
N VAL A 137 4.25 -6.35 -7.04
CA VAL A 137 3.00 -5.63 -6.89
C VAL A 137 2.63 -5.66 -5.42
N THR A 138 2.27 -4.50 -4.87
CA THR A 138 1.67 -4.37 -3.54
C THR A 138 0.24 -3.90 -3.70
N PHE A 139 -0.72 -4.72 -3.27
CA PHE A 139 -2.07 -4.24 -3.01
C PHE A 139 -2.14 -3.76 -1.56
N TYR A 140 -2.78 -2.60 -1.34
CA TYR A 140 -3.02 -2.09 0.00
C TYR A 140 -4.38 -1.44 0.10
N PHE A 141 -4.92 -1.43 1.32
CA PHE A 141 -6.06 -0.60 1.70
C PHE A 141 -5.92 -0.13 3.15
N THR A 142 -6.58 0.98 3.46
CA THR A 142 -6.66 1.51 4.81
C THR A 142 -8.10 1.59 5.28
N THR A 143 -8.34 1.35 6.57
CA THR A 143 -9.66 1.44 7.22
C THR A 143 -9.61 2.39 8.41
N PRO A 144 -10.73 3.02 8.80
CA PRO A 144 -10.76 3.94 9.93
C PRO A 144 -10.71 3.24 11.29
N ASP A 145 -11.20 1.99 11.37
CA ASP A 145 -11.30 1.21 12.61
C ASP A 145 -11.41 -0.29 12.32
N ALA A 146 -11.42 -1.10 13.38
CA ALA A 146 -11.44 -2.56 13.28
C ALA A 146 -12.76 -3.11 12.72
N THR A 147 -13.89 -2.46 13.01
CA THR A 147 -15.20 -2.86 12.47
C THR A 147 -15.24 -2.67 10.95
N SER A 148 -14.63 -1.60 10.46
CA SER A 148 -14.49 -1.31 9.04
C SER A 148 -13.50 -2.26 8.37
N PHE A 149 -12.43 -2.64 9.07
CA PHE A 149 -11.52 -3.70 8.63
C PHE A 149 -12.26 -5.03 8.43
N ASP A 150 -13.05 -5.48 9.41
CA ASP A 150 -13.87 -6.71 9.30
C ASP A 150 -14.83 -6.65 8.09
N LYS A 151 -15.43 -5.48 7.85
CA LYS A 151 -16.32 -5.27 6.70
C LYS A 151 -15.57 -5.38 5.37
N ALA A 152 -14.37 -4.81 5.29
CA ALA A 152 -13.52 -4.91 4.10
C ALA A 152 -13.07 -6.36 3.85
N SER A 153 -12.58 -7.06 4.88
CA SER A 153 -12.18 -8.46 4.79
C SER A 153 -13.34 -9.35 4.30
N LYS A 154 -14.53 -9.22 4.90
CA LYS A 154 -15.72 -9.98 4.46
C LYS A 154 -16.11 -9.72 3.01
N ALA A 155 -15.93 -8.50 2.52
CA ALA A 155 -16.22 -8.17 1.13
C ALA A 155 -15.20 -8.81 0.16
N MET A 156 -13.93 -8.85 0.56
CA MET A 156 -12.86 -9.53 -0.18
C MET A 156 -13.08 -11.04 -0.20
N ASP A 157 -13.41 -11.65 0.94
CA ASP A 157 -13.74 -13.08 1.04
C ASP A 157 -14.92 -13.42 0.12
N ALA A 158 -16.01 -12.64 0.20
CA ALA A 158 -17.19 -12.84 -0.64
C ALA A 158 -16.88 -12.73 -2.14
N MET A 159 -15.93 -11.87 -2.55
CA MET A 159 -15.50 -11.76 -3.94
C MET A 159 -14.84 -13.06 -4.42
N PHE A 160 -13.96 -13.65 -3.62
CA PHE A 160 -13.30 -14.91 -3.97
C PHE A 160 -14.24 -16.12 -3.88
N ASP A 161 -15.11 -16.16 -2.88
CA ASP A 161 -16.11 -17.23 -2.71
C ASP A 161 -17.12 -17.27 -3.87
N ALA A 162 -17.50 -16.10 -4.39
CA ALA A 162 -18.39 -16.01 -5.53
C ALA A 162 -17.76 -16.52 -6.84
N SER A 163 -16.44 -16.69 -6.90
CA SER A 163 -15.73 -17.09 -8.11
C SER A 163 -14.54 -18.01 -7.82
N PRO A 164 -14.75 -19.33 -7.70
CA PRO A 164 -13.65 -20.29 -7.49
C PRO A 164 -12.58 -20.24 -8.59
N SER A 165 -12.95 -19.87 -9.81
CA SER A 165 -12.01 -19.70 -10.93
C SER A 165 -11.14 -18.44 -10.79
N LEU A 166 -11.58 -17.43 -10.04
CA LEU A 166 -10.81 -16.20 -9.80
C LEU A 166 -9.51 -16.50 -9.06
N ASN A 167 -9.56 -17.30 -8.00
CA ASN A 167 -8.38 -17.69 -7.23
C ASN A 167 -7.38 -18.46 -8.12
N ALA A 168 -7.86 -19.40 -8.94
CA ALA A 168 -7.02 -20.14 -9.88
C ALA A 168 -6.38 -19.21 -10.94
N ALA A 169 -7.16 -18.27 -11.49
CA ALA A 169 -6.66 -17.30 -12.45
C ALA A 169 -5.57 -16.41 -11.84
N PHE A 170 -5.80 -15.87 -10.64
CA PHE A 170 -4.81 -15.05 -9.93
C PHE A 170 -3.52 -15.82 -9.66
N ARG A 171 -3.61 -17.01 -9.06
CA ARG A 171 -2.46 -17.89 -8.77
C ARG A 171 -1.68 -18.31 -10.02
N SER A 172 -2.34 -18.39 -11.18
CA SER A 172 -1.64 -18.69 -12.43
C SER A 172 -0.68 -17.57 -12.86
N MET A 173 -0.98 -16.31 -12.50
CA MET A 173 -0.24 -15.13 -12.93
C MET A 173 0.85 -14.69 -11.96
N VAL A 174 0.78 -15.09 -10.69
CA VAL A 174 1.74 -14.70 -9.65
C VAL A 174 2.65 -15.85 -9.22
N ASP A 175 3.79 -15.51 -8.65
CA ASP A 175 4.64 -16.43 -7.91
C ASP A 175 4.14 -16.54 -6.46
N SER A 176 3.71 -17.73 -6.08
CA SER A 176 3.15 -17.99 -4.75
C SER A 176 4.21 -18.04 -3.64
N GLU A 177 5.47 -18.34 -3.96
CA GLU A 177 6.53 -18.42 -2.94
C GLU A 177 6.92 -17.03 -2.42
N GLY A 178 6.67 -15.98 -3.23
CA GLY A 178 6.96 -14.60 -2.86
C GLY A 178 5.78 -13.84 -2.26
N HIS A 179 4.74 -14.54 -1.80
CA HIS A 179 3.57 -13.92 -1.18
C HIS A 179 3.88 -13.41 0.23
N ILE A 180 3.52 -12.15 0.52
CA ILE A 180 3.65 -11.56 1.84
C ILE A 180 2.37 -10.81 2.18
N ASP A 181 1.72 -11.17 3.28
CA ASP A 181 0.63 -10.40 3.88
C ASP A 181 1.17 -9.43 4.93
N PHE A 182 0.52 -8.28 5.07
CA PHE A 182 0.81 -7.33 6.15
C PHE A 182 -0.46 -6.76 6.78
N LEU A 183 -0.35 -6.48 8.07
CA LEU A 183 -1.36 -5.79 8.87
C LEU A 183 -0.65 -4.83 9.82
N ASP A 184 -0.93 -3.55 9.64
CA ASP A 184 -0.29 -2.47 10.37
C ASP A 184 -1.31 -1.57 11.05
N ARG A 185 -0.93 -1.05 12.21
CA ARG A 185 -1.62 0.04 12.90
C ARG A 185 -1.18 1.37 12.30
N LEU A 186 -2.11 2.16 11.80
CA LEU A 186 -1.84 3.55 11.43
C LEU A 186 -1.49 4.35 12.70
N ARG A 187 -0.33 4.99 12.70
CA ARG A 187 0.08 5.95 13.73
C ARG A 187 -0.47 7.33 13.40
N TYR A 188 -0.41 7.67 12.12
CA TYR A 188 -1.16 8.77 11.53
C TYR A 188 -1.23 8.59 10.00
N MET A 189 -2.26 9.16 9.40
CA MET A 189 -2.44 9.34 7.97
C MET A 189 -3.11 10.67 7.73
N ASN A 190 -2.70 11.39 6.68
CA ASN A 190 -3.34 12.60 6.22
C ASN A 190 -3.43 12.57 4.69
N SER A 191 -4.66 12.58 4.17
CA SER A 191 -4.96 12.50 2.74
C SER A 191 -5.81 13.70 2.31
N LYS A 192 -5.49 14.23 1.13
CA LYS A 192 -6.25 15.28 0.45
C LYS A 192 -7.22 14.71 -0.58
#